data_AF-A0A957INM7-F1
#
_entry.id   AF-A0A957INM7-F1
#
_cell.length_a   1.000
_cell.length_b   1.000
_cell.length_c   1.000
_cell.angle_alpha   90.00
_cell.angle_beta   90.00
_cell.angle_gamma   90.00
#
_symmetry.space_group_name_H-M   'P 1'
#
loop_
_entity.id
_entity.type
_entity.pdbx_description
1 polymer ?
#
loop_
_entity_poly.entity_id
_entity_poly.type
_entity_poly.pdbx_seq_one_letter_code
_entity_poly.pdbx_strand_id
1 'polypeptide(L)'
;PNEVSMLPEAKQILYRSLEIEHDAETDQLRLWHYPNEGTREEIVPMYMGFFHMMALPSFHRLIVDMSPTGYHMERLKPNEHREGLLPYQPSDPAYGQPLRHYPRLRIGRFVLQREMWAFSPENVPQPEEDEFSRFLTMYAWAKEHELPEEIFVRVKRKRDFSKFDHSFRTAHKPMLVDFENFFTLETFFYMTEGDNVEAVHVEEMLPNPRQLPLAIDGQRYVVEFQIEMNRGALDNE
;
A
#
# COMPACT_ATOMS: atom_id res chain seq x y z
N PRO A 1 2.61 27.52 9.37
CA PRO A 1 1.80 28.55 10.08
C PRO A 1 0.63 27.86 10.81
N ASN A 2 0.57 27.99 12.14
CA ASN A 2 -0.37 27.34 13.10
C ASN A 2 0.16 26.09 13.82
N GLU A 3 1.33 25.57 13.45
CA GLU A 3 2.07 24.63 14.30
C GLU A 3 3.11 25.43 15.10
N VAL A 4 3.08 25.30 16.43
CA VAL A 4 4.00 25.98 17.33
C VAL A 4 5.09 25.00 17.71
N SER A 5 6.33 25.35 17.41
CA SER A 5 7.48 24.57 17.87
C SER A 5 7.69 24.80 19.36
N MET A 6 7.92 23.70 20.09
CA MET A 6 8.28 23.74 21.52
C MET A 6 9.81 23.76 21.71
N LEU A 7 10.59 23.78 20.62
CA LEU A 7 12.05 23.87 20.69
C LEU A 7 12.51 25.29 21.04
N PRO A 8 13.70 25.45 21.65
CA PRO A 8 14.31 26.76 21.83
C PRO A 8 14.43 27.52 20.51
N GLU A 9 14.27 28.84 20.51
CA GLU A 9 14.29 29.70 19.31
C GLU A 9 15.56 29.49 18.46
N ALA A 10 16.72 29.32 19.11
CA ALA A 10 17.98 29.04 18.43
C ALA A 10 18.03 27.71 17.66
N LYS A 11 17.04 26.82 17.85
CA LYS A 11 16.86 25.56 17.11
C LYS A 11 15.67 25.60 16.14
N GLN A 12 15.02 26.74 15.99
CA GLN A 12 13.91 26.92 15.07
C GLN A 12 14.41 27.57 13.77
N ILE A 13 14.16 26.92 12.65
CA ILE A 13 14.46 27.47 11.33
C ILE A 13 13.18 28.08 10.77
N LEU A 14 13.23 29.37 10.44
CA LEU A 14 12.06 30.07 9.91
C LEU A 14 11.90 29.78 8.42
N TYR A 15 10.67 29.61 7.95
CA TYR A 15 10.42 29.35 6.54
C TYR A 15 10.98 30.43 5.60
N ARG A 16 11.00 31.69 6.05
CA ARG A 16 11.55 32.82 5.27
C ARG A 16 13.07 32.79 5.12
N SER A 17 13.78 31.99 5.92
CA SER A 17 15.24 31.86 5.85
C SER A 17 15.67 30.61 5.08
N LEU A 18 14.74 29.98 4.37
CA LEU A 18 15.00 28.84 3.51
C LEU A 18 15.09 29.29 2.06
N GLU A 19 16.08 28.78 1.35
CA GLU A 19 16.23 28.96 -0.09
C GLU A 19 16.27 27.60 -0.80
N ILE A 20 15.75 27.55 -2.02
CA ILE A 20 15.75 26.34 -2.84
C ILE A 20 16.70 26.59 -4.01
N GLU A 21 17.64 25.68 -4.22
CA GLU A 21 18.59 25.71 -5.31
C GLU A 21 18.51 24.40 -6.11
N HIS A 22 18.63 24.50 -7.44
CA HIS A 22 18.76 23.31 -8.29
C HIS A 22 20.24 22.95 -8.43
N ASP A 23 20.60 21.78 -7.95
CA ASP A 23 21.90 21.17 -8.21
C ASP A 23 21.87 20.49 -9.58
N ALA A 24 22.50 21.11 -10.57
CA ALA A 24 22.54 20.63 -11.94
C ALA A 24 23.37 19.34 -12.14
N GLU A 25 24.28 19.01 -11.22
CA GLU A 25 25.09 17.79 -11.32
C GLU A 25 24.26 16.56 -10.94
N THR A 26 23.52 16.66 -9.83
CA THR A 26 22.69 15.56 -9.33
C THR A 26 21.25 15.59 -9.83
N ASP A 27 20.85 16.68 -10.50
CA ASP A 27 19.48 16.99 -10.93
C ASP A 27 18.48 16.95 -9.76
N GLN A 28 18.87 17.55 -8.63
CA GLN A 28 18.07 17.58 -7.40
C GLN A 28 17.80 19.00 -6.94
N LEU A 29 16.64 19.22 -6.32
CA LEU A 29 16.38 20.44 -5.56
C LEU A 29 16.96 20.27 -4.16
N ARG A 30 17.77 21.25 -3.76
CA ARG A 30 18.44 21.33 -2.45
C ARG A 30 17.82 22.46 -1.64
N LEU A 31 17.65 22.24 -0.35
CA LEU A 31 17.12 23.22 0.58
C LEU A 31 18.27 23.78 1.43
N TRP A 32 18.44 25.09 1.43
CA TRP A 32 19.53 25.77 2.12
C TRP A 32 19.00 26.70 3.21
N HIS A 33 19.79 26.84 4.27
CA HIS A 33 19.62 27.83 5.32
C HIS A 33 20.90 28.66 5.49
N TYR A 34 20.74 29.97 5.68
CA TYR A 34 21.85 30.91 5.90
C TYR A 34 21.75 31.48 7.32
N PRO A 35 22.35 30.81 8.33
CA PRO A 35 22.23 31.25 9.72
C PRO A 35 23.01 32.54 9.97
N ASN A 36 24.14 32.74 9.27
CA ASN A 36 24.96 33.94 9.34
C ASN A 36 25.44 34.36 7.94
N GLU A 37 25.79 35.63 7.77
CA GLU A 37 26.40 36.13 6.54
C GLU A 37 27.66 35.34 6.18
N GLY A 38 27.70 34.82 4.94
CA GLY A 38 28.82 34.02 4.43
C GLY A 38 28.81 32.54 4.84
N THR A 39 27.82 32.07 5.60
CA THR A 39 27.64 30.65 5.94
C THR A 39 26.37 30.10 5.31
N ARG A 40 26.45 28.88 4.75
CA ARG A 40 25.29 28.14 4.23
C ARG A 40 25.28 26.72 4.79
N GLU A 41 24.09 26.23 5.11
CA GLU A 41 23.86 24.88 5.63
C GLU A 41 22.79 24.19 4.79
N GLU A 42 23.06 22.96 4.35
CA GLU A 42 22.03 22.14 3.69
C GLU A 42 21.06 21.63 4.75
N ILE A 43 19.77 21.78 4.47
CA ILE A 43 18.70 21.28 5.31
C ILE A 43 18.09 20.06 4.62
N VAL A 44 18.07 18.93 5.33
CA VAL A 44 17.34 17.74 4.91
C VAL A 44 16.08 17.61 5.78
N PRO A 45 14.89 17.95 5.26
CA PRO A 45 13.66 17.82 6.03
C PRO A 45 13.36 16.36 6.33
N MET A 46 12.99 16.09 7.58
CA MET A 46 12.55 14.77 8.01
C MET A 46 11.16 14.88 8.64
N TYR A 47 10.19 14.22 8.02
CA TYR A 47 8.87 14.05 8.60
C TYR A 47 8.85 12.75 9.42
N MET A 48 8.94 12.89 10.74
CA MET A 48 8.97 11.78 11.70
C MET A 48 7.58 11.41 12.22
N GLY A 49 6.52 11.97 11.63
CA GLY A 49 5.14 11.66 12.01
C GLY A 49 4.59 10.44 11.27
N PHE A 50 3.53 9.85 11.81
CA PHE A 50 2.83 8.71 11.20
C PHE A 50 1.64 9.13 10.32
N PHE A 51 1.34 10.43 10.20
CA PHE A 51 0.24 10.84 9.32
C PHE A 51 0.66 10.73 7.86
N HIS A 52 -0.30 10.32 7.03
CA HIS A 52 -0.13 10.29 5.60
C HIS A 52 0.25 11.69 5.06
N MET A 53 1.26 11.80 4.18
CA MET A 53 1.78 13.09 3.71
C MET A 53 0.71 13.99 3.05
N MET A 54 -0.31 13.38 2.43
CA MET A 54 -1.45 14.13 1.86
C MET A 54 -2.29 14.90 2.90
N ALA A 55 -2.18 14.56 4.18
CA ALA A 55 -2.84 15.28 5.26
C ALA A 55 -2.05 16.51 5.73
N LEU A 56 -0.78 16.63 5.32
CA LEU A 56 0.04 17.80 5.63
C LEU A 56 -0.42 19.01 4.81
N PRO A 57 -0.34 20.23 5.36
CA PRO A 57 -0.55 21.43 4.56
C PRO A 57 0.43 21.46 3.38
N SER A 58 -0.03 21.95 2.22
CA SER A 58 0.69 21.84 0.94
C SER A 58 2.15 22.29 1.00
N PHE A 59 2.45 23.33 1.77
CA PHE A 59 3.81 23.84 1.93
C PHE A 59 4.74 22.89 2.73
N HIS A 60 4.22 22.23 3.77
CA HIS A 60 5.01 21.24 4.54
C HIS A 60 5.28 20.01 3.68
N ARG A 61 4.29 19.60 2.89
CA ARG A 61 4.45 18.51 1.93
C ARG A 61 5.56 18.81 0.92
N LEU A 62 5.55 20.01 0.32
CA LEU A 62 6.60 20.44 -0.62
C LEU A 62 8.00 20.34 0.02
N ILE A 63 8.15 20.82 1.26
CA ILE A 63 9.43 20.74 1.99
C ILE A 63 9.85 19.28 2.22
N VAL A 64 8.93 18.42 2.66
CA VAL A 64 9.23 16.99 2.90
C VAL A 64 9.56 16.25 1.60
N ASP A 65 8.91 16.60 0.50
CA ASP A 65 9.17 16.02 -0.83
C ASP A 65 10.56 16.38 -1.38
N MET A 66 11.25 17.40 -0.83
CA MET A 66 12.66 17.69 -1.14
C MET A 66 13.65 16.79 -0.39
N SER A 67 13.17 15.97 0.56
CA SER A 67 14.02 15.01 1.25
C SER A 67 14.45 13.90 0.28
N PRO A 68 15.76 13.58 0.16
CA PRO A 68 16.26 12.52 -0.71
C PRO A 68 15.67 11.14 -0.38
N THR A 69 15.21 10.95 0.86
CA THR A 69 14.58 9.73 1.37
C THR A 69 13.07 9.90 1.58
N GLY A 70 12.46 10.88 0.90
CA GLY A 70 11.04 11.21 1.04
C GLY A 70 10.14 9.96 0.95
N TYR A 71 9.05 9.96 1.70
CA TYR A 71 8.13 8.85 1.87
C TYR A 71 7.78 8.15 0.52
N HIS A 72 8.38 6.99 0.28
CA HIS A 72 8.28 6.25 -0.99
C HIS A 72 7.26 5.10 -0.97
N MET A 73 6.38 5.00 0.04
CA MET A 73 5.38 3.92 0.11
C MET A 73 4.47 3.87 -1.12
N GLU A 74 4.23 5.03 -1.77
CA GLU A 74 3.43 5.12 -2.99
C GLU A 74 4.19 4.70 -4.26
N ARG A 75 5.52 4.57 -4.22
CA ARG A 75 6.36 4.25 -5.39
C ARG A 75 6.68 2.76 -5.54
N LEU A 76 6.49 1.95 -4.49
CA LEU A 76 6.77 0.52 -4.50
C LEU A 76 5.49 -0.31 -4.53
N LYS A 77 4.73 -0.14 -5.61
CA LYS A 77 3.46 -0.86 -5.82
C LYS A 77 3.48 -1.61 -7.16
N PRO A 78 4.19 -2.74 -7.25
CA PRO A 78 4.38 -3.42 -8.53
C PRO A 78 3.05 -3.84 -9.18
N ASN A 79 2.06 -4.25 -8.36
CA ASN A 79 0.69 -4.51 -8.83
C ASN A 79 0.00 -3.26 -9.43
N GLU A 80 0.09 -2.09 -8.79
CA GLU A 80 -0.55 -0.88 -9.33
C GLU A 80 0.11 -0.43 -10.65
N HIS A 81 1.42 -0.67 -10.81
CA HIS A 81 2.10 -0.48 -12.09
C HIS A 81 1.58 -1.44 -13.17
N ARG A 82 1.44 -2.74 -12.86
CA ARG A 82 0.97 -3.76 -13.83
C ARG A 82 -0.50 -3.62 -14.19
N GLU A 83 -1.31 -3.11 -13.27
CA GLU A 83 -2.73 -2.79 -13.46
C GLU A 83 -2.96 -1.41 -14.12
N GLY A 84 -1.90 -0.73 -14.58
CA GLY A 84 -2.02 0.54 -15.30
C GLY A 84 -2.60 1.70 -14.47
N LEU A 85 -2.56 1.60 -13.13
CA LEU A 85 -3.08 2.62 -12.21
C LEU A 85 -2.12 3.82 -12.07
N LEU A 86 -0.88 3.67 -12.53
CA LEU A 86 0.13 4.70 -12.60
C LEU A 86 0.36 5.10 -14.07
N PRO A 87 0.84 6.33 -14.35
CA PRO A 87 0.93 6.88 -15.71
C PRO A 87 1.83 6.09 -16.67
N TYR A 88 2.60 5.13 -16.16
CA TYR A 88 3.25 4.11 -16.98
C TYR A 88 2.29 2.94 -17.18
N GLN A 89 1.77 2.78 -18.41
CA GLN A 89 1.03 1.59 -18.82
C GLN A 89 2.02 0.56 -19.35
N PRO A 90 2.33 -0.52 -18.61
CA PRO A 90 3.05 -1.63 -19.21
C PRO A 90 2.17 -2.27 -20.29
N SER A 91 2.81 -2.71 -21.36
CA SER A 91 2.21 -3.54 -22.42
C SER A 91 1.95 -4.97 -21.91
N ASP A 92 1.37 -5.15 -20.72
CA ASP A 92 1.08 -6.48 -20.18
C ASP A 92 -0.05 -7.09 -21.02
N PRO A 93 0.19 -8.18 -21.78
CA PRO A 93 -0.83 -8.82 -22.62
C PRO A 93 -2.03 -9.35 -21.80
N ALA A 94 -1.84 -9.53 -20.49
CA ALA A 94 -2.89 -9.92 -19.58
C ALA A 94 -3.84 -8.76 -19.23
N TYR A 95 -3.48 -7.50 -19.52
CA TYR A 95 -4.34 -6.35 -19.23
C TYR A 95 -5.66 -6.45 -20.00
N GLY A 96 -6.78 -6.34 -19.29
CA GLY A 96 -8.12 -6.53 -19.86
C GLY A 96 -8.58 -7.99 -19.97
N GLN A 97 -7.74 -8.97 -19.61
CA GLN A 97 -8.18 -10.35 -19.48
C GLN A 97 -9.13 -10.51 -18.26
N PRO A 98 -10.14 -11.39 -18.36
CA PRO A 98 -11.12 -11.65 -17.30
C PRO A 98 -10.49 -12.19 -16.00
N LEU A 99 -9.38 -12.90 -16.14
CA LEU A 99 -8.56 -13.40 -15.04
C LEU A 99 -7.11 -13.03 -15.30
N ARG A 100 -6.47 -12.42 -14.30
CA ARG A 100 -5.03 -12.14 -14.30
C ARG A 100 -4.39 -12.77 -13.08
N HIS A 101 -3.28 -13.47 -13.28
CA HIS A 101 -2.51 -14.08 -12.20
C HIS A 101 -1.12 -13.44 -12.11
N TYR A 102 -0.76 -13.08 -10.88
CA TYR A 102 0.48 -12.41 -10.54
C TYR A 102 1.24 -13.30 -9.55
N PRO A 103 2.31 -13.99 -9.99
CA PRO A 103 3.08 -14.85 -9.10
C PRO A 103 3.77 -14.04 -8.00
N ARG A 104 4.10 -14.71 -6.90
CA ARG A 104 4.84 -14.10 -5.79
C ARG A 104 6.17 -13.51 -6.25
N LEU A 105 6.41 -12.23 -5.93
CA LEU A 105 7.64 -11.53 -6.27
C LEU A 105 8.58 -11.48 -5.06
N ARG A 106 9.83 -11.94 -5.24
CA ARG A 106 10.79 -12.09 -4.15
C ARG A 106 12.18 -11.57 -4.52
N ILE A 107 12.88 -11.03 -3.53
CA ILE A 107 14.35 -10.85 -3.54
C ILE A 107 14.93 -11.70 -2.43
N GLY A 108 15.56 -12.82 -2.78
CA GLY A 108 16.02 -13.81 -1.81
C GLY A 108 14.87 -14.28 -0.91
N ARG A 109 14.97 -14.00 0.40
CA ARG A 109 13.92 -14.37 1.37
C ARG A 109 12.83 -13.30 1.55
N PHE A 110 13.03 -12.09 1.03
CA PHE A 110 12.06 -11.01 1.12
C PHE A 110 10.96 -11.20 0.08
N VAL A 111 9.71 -11.18 0.53
CA VAL A 111 8.53 -11.16 -0.33
C VAL A 111 8.19 -9.69 -0.58
N LEU A 112 8.42 -9.22 -1.80
CA LEU A 112 8.05 -7.85 -2.21
C LEU A 112 6.58 -7.75 -2.59
N GLN A 113 6.03 -8.85 -3.10
CA GLN A 113 4.64 -8.95 -3.48
C GLN A 113 4.14 -10.37 -3.23
N ARG A 114 2.99 -10.50 -2.58
CA ARG A 114 2.26 -11.75 -2.46
C ARG A 114 1.72 -12.18 -3.82
N GLU A 115 1.54 -13.48 -3.99
CA GLU A 115 0.79 -14.03 -5.11
C GLU A 115 -0.63 -13.47 -5.11
N MET A 116 -1.12 -13.09 -6.30
CA MET A 116 -2.38 -12.37 -6.44
C MET A 116 -3.11 -12.79 -7.72
N TRP A 117 -4.42 -12.84 -7.63
CA TRP A 117 -5.34 -13.07 -8.74
C TRP A 117 -6.30 -11.90 -8.84
N ALA A 118 -6.48 -11.34 -10.03
CA ALA A 118 -7.48 -10.32 -10.30
C ALA A 118 -8.56 -10.90 -11.21
N PHE A 119 -9.78 -10.95 -10.68
CA PHE A 119 -10.97 -11.40 -11.37
C PHE A 119 -11.81 -10.21 -11.81
N SER A 120 -12.35 -10.26 -13.02
CA SER A 120 -13.48 -9.41 -13.38
C SER A 120 -14.76 -9.88 -12.64
N PRO A 121 -15.74 -8.99 -12.40
CA PRO A 121 -16.92 -9.30 -11.60
C PRO A 121 -17.69 -10.54 -12.10
N GLU A 122 -17.72 -10.76 -13.41
CA GLU A 122 -18.40 -11.89 -14.05
C GLU A 122 -17.70 -13.24 -13.86
N ASN A 123 -16.45 -13.26 -13.39
CA ASN A 123 -15.69 -14.49 -13.09
C ASN A 123 -15.65 -14.80 -11.59
N VAL A 124 -16.45 -14.08 -10.79
CA VAL A 124 -16.63 -14.33 -9.37
C VAL A 124 -17.97 -15.02 -9.15
N PRO A 125 -18.06 -16.03 -8.25
CA PRO A 125 -19.32 -16.69 -7.93
C PRO A 125 -20.40 -15.70 -7.55
N GLN A 126 -21.57 -15.86 -8.16
CA GLN A 126 -22.78 -15.17 -7.73
C GLN A 126 -23.39 -15.91 -6.53
N PRO A 127 -24.08 -15.20 -5.62
CA PRO A 127 -24.76 -15.85 -4.51
C PRO A 127 -25.90 -16.73 -5.03
N GLU A 128 -25.86 -18.01 -4.69
CA GLU A 128 -27.00 -18.94 -4.82
C GLU A 128 -28.05 -18.66 -3.72
N GLU A 129 -29.30 -19.09 -3.89
CA GLU A 129 -30.35 -18.88 -2.88
C GLU A 129 -30.13 -19.71 -1.60
N ASP A 130 -29.60 -20.93 -1.74
CA ASP A 130 -29.40 -21.84 -0.62
C ASP A 130 -27.95 -21.85 -0.11
N GLU A 131 -27.80 -21.85 1.22
CA GLU A 131 -26.50 -21.75 1.90
C GLU A 131 -25.52 -22.86 1.51
N PHE A 132 -26.03 -24.08 1.27
CA PHE A 132 -25.19 -25.23 0.94
C PHE A 132 -24.63 -25.13 -0.47
N SER A 133 -25.45 -24.77 -1.47
CA SER A 133 -24.99 -24.53 -2.84
C SER A 133 -24.04 -23.34 -2.89
N ARG A 134 -24.29 -22.25 -2.14
CA ARG A 134 -23.34 -21.13 -2.03
C ARG A 134 -21.95 -21.58 -1.58
N PHE A 135 -21.90 -22.41 -0.53
CA PHE A 135 -20.66 -22.97 -0.02
C PHE A 135 -19.96 -23.83 -1.08
N LEU A 136 -20.70 -24.72 -1.74
CA LEU A 136 -20.15 -25.60 -2.78
C LEU A 136 -19.66 -24.82 -4.00
N THR A 137 -20.39 -23.79 -4.44
CA THR A 137 -19.99 -22.94 -5.57
C THR A 137 -18.69 -22.20 -5.26
N MET A 138 -18.56 -21.63 -4.05
CA MET A 138 -17.32 -20.98 -3.62
C MET A 138 -16.15 -21.96 -3.55
N TYR A 139 -16.37 -23.14 -2.97
CA TYR A 139 -15.34 -24.16 -2.86
C TYR A 139 -14.90 -24.68 -4.24
N ALA A 140 -15.84 -24.93 -5.16
CA ALA A 140 -15.56 -25.37 -6.52
C ALA A 140 -14.77 -24.31 -7.29
N TRP A 141 -15.18 -23.05 -7.21
CA TRP A 141 -14.48 -21.91 -7.82
C TRP A 141 -13.05 -21.76 -7.30
N ALA A 142 -12.87 -21.86 -5.97
CA ALA A 142 -11.54 -21.82 -5.35
C ALA A 142 -10.63 -22.94 -5.86
N LYS A 143 -11.18 -24.16 -6.01
CA LYS A 143 -10.44 -25.31 -6.55
C LYS A 143 -10.13 -25.15 -8.04
N GLU A 144 -11.07 -24.65 -8.83
CA GLU A 144 -10.88 -24.39 -10.27
C GLU A 144 -9.72 -23.42 -10.53
N HIS A 145 -9.59 -22.40 -9.68
CA HIS A 145 -8.54 -21.39 -9.80
C HIS A 145 -7.30 -21.65 -8.92
N GLU A 146 -7.22 -22.83 -8.31
CA GLU A 146 -6.11 -23.24 -7.45
C GLU A 146 -5.79 -22.24 -6.32
N LEU A 147 -6.83 -21.60 -5.77
CA LEU A 147 -6.67 -20.60 -4.71
C LEU A 147 -6.26 -21.28 -3.38
N PRO A 148 -5.44 -20.60 -2.55
CA PRO A 148 -5.17 -21.05 -1.18
C PRO A 148 -6.44 -21.17 -0.33
N GLU A 149 -6.38 -21.98 0.73
CA GLU A 149 -7.51 -22.18 1.67
C GLU A 149 -7.92 -20.87 2.36
N GLU A 150 -6.94 -20.04 2.72
CA GLU A 150 -7.17 -18.70 3.25
C GLU A 150 -6.57 -17.63 2.31
N ILE A 151 -7.36 -16.61 2.01
CA ILE A 151 -7.00 -15.52 1.11
C ILE A 151 -7.40 -14.16 1.70
N PHE A 152 -6.81 -13.11 1.15
CA PHE A 152 -7.23 -11.74 1.37
C PHE A 152 -7.92 -11.18 0.13
N VAL A 153 -9.11 -10.61 0.28
CA VAL A 153 -9.92 -10.08 -0.81
C VAL A 153 -10.01 -8.56 -0.74
N ARG A 154 -9.79 -7.88 -1.87
CA ARG A 154 -10.05 -6.45 -2.05
C ARG A 154 -10.96 -6.26 -3.25
N VAL A 155 -11.99 -5.44 -3.09
CA VAL A 155 -12.95 -5.15 -4.17
C VAL A 155 -12.73 -3.74 -4.69
N LYS A 156 -12.23 -3.65 -5.92
CA LYS A 156 -12.09 -2.39 -6.65
C LYS A 156 -13.46 -2.00 -7.21
N ARG A 157 -13.89 -0.77 -6.94
CA ARG A 157 -15.15 -0.23 -7.45
C ARG A 157 -14.91 0.91 -8.42
N LYS A 158 -15.78 1.02 -9.43
CA LYS A 158 -15.78 2.10 -10.42
C LYS A 158 -15.86 3.45 -9.70
N ARG A 159 -14.98 4.38 -10.09
CA ARG A 159 -14.95 5.74 -9.52
C ARG A 159 -16.07 6.58 -10.11
N ASP A 160 -16.99 7.04 -9.27
CA ASP A 160 -17.91 8.12 -9.61
C ASP A 160 -17.31 9.46 -9.12
N PHE A 161 -16.61 10.16 -10.02
CA PHE A 161 -16.00 11.46 -9.71
C PHE A 161 -17.03 12.58 -9.49
N SER A 162 -18.32 12.34 -9.74
CA SER A 162 -19.39 13.32 -9.52
C SER A 162 -19.86 13.40 -8.07
N LYS A 163 -19.52 12.39 -7.24
CA LYS A 163 -19.86 12.33 -5.82
C LYS A 163 -18.58 12.42 -4.99
N PHE A 164 -18.52 13.42 -4.11
CA PHE A 164 -17.50 13.49 -3.05
C PHE A 164 -17.82 12.41 -2.00
N ASP A 165 -17.67 11.14 -2.39
CA ASP A 165 -18.01 10.00 -1.54
C ASP A 165 -16.83 9.65 -0.62
N HIS A 166 -17.06 9.58 0.68
CA HIS A 166 -16.05 9.14 1.64
C HIS A 166 -15.85 7.62 1.66
N SER A 167 -16.70 6.85 0.95
CA SER A 167 -16.60 5.39 0.79
C SER A 167 -15.30 4.93 0.11
N PHE A 168 -14.60 5.83 -0.59
CA PHE A 168 -13.29 5.55 -1.18
C PHE A 168 -12.24 5.16 -0.14
N ARG A 169 -12.38 5.56 1.12
CA ARG A 169 -11.38 5.26 2.17
C ARG A 169 -11.50 3.85 2.75
N THR A 170 -12.65 3.18 2.60
CA THR A 170 -12.92 1.85 3.17
C THR A 170 -12.78 0.71 2.16
N ALA A 171 -12.81 0.98 0.85
CA ALA A 171 -12.57 -0.01 -0.21
C ALA A 171 -11.12 -0.54 -0.29
N HIS A 172 -10.22 -0.06 0.58
CA HIS A 172 -8.79 -0.38 0.54
C HIS A 172 -8.36 -1.52 1.47
N LYS A 173 -9.16 -1.87 2.49
CA LYS A 173 -8.74 -2.86 3.47
C LYS A 173 -9.01 -4.27 2.94
N PRO A 174 -7.99 -5.15 2.87
CA PRO A 174 -8.24 -6.55 2.54
C PRO A 174 -9.10 -7.20 3.61
N MET A 175 -10.06 -8.01 3.18
CA MET A 175 -10.86 -8.88 4.03
C MET A 175 -10.30 -10.30 3.97
N LEU A 176 -10.18 -10.96 5.12
CA LEU A 176 -9.88 -12.38 5.16
C LEU A 176 -11.08 -13.18 4.63
N VAL A 177 -10.84 -14.11 3.71
CA VAL A 177 -11.76 -15.19 3.34
C VAL A 177 -11.09 -16.51 3.66
N ASP A 178 -11.81 -17.35 4.38
CA ASP A 178 -11.47 -18.74 4.64
C ASP A 178 -12.57 -19.58 3.98
N PHE A 179 -12.19 -20.39 2.98
CA PHE A 179 -13.15 -21.17 2.21
C PHE A 179 -13.87 -22.25 3.03
N GLU A 180 -13.40 -22.56 4.25
CA GLU A 180 -14.07 -23.46 5.18
C GLU A 180 -14.95 -22.72 6.20
N ASN A 181 -14.94 -21.38 6.21
CA ASN A 181 -15.69 -20.55 7.14
C ASN A 181 -16.85 -19.82 6.47
N PHE A 182 -18.06 -20.33 6.69
CA PHE A 182 -19.32 -19.78 6.18
C PHE A 182 -19.45 -18.26 6.35
N PHE A 183 -19.13 -17.70 7.51
CA PHE A 183 -19.30 -16.26 7.77
C PHE A 183 -18.39 -15.39 6.89
N THR A 184 -17.19 -15.88 6.57
CA THR A 184 -16.27 -15.14 5.68
C THR A 184 -16.71 -15.22 4.23
N LEU A 185 -17.36 -16.32 3.82
CA LEU A 185 -18.00 -16.46 2.52
C LEU A 185 -19.21 -15.52 2.37
N GLU A 186 -20.06 -15.43 3.39
CA GLU A 186 -21.17 -14.46 3.41
C GLU A 186 -20.67 -13.04 3.19
N THR A 187 -19.59 -12.68 3.88
CA THR A 187 -19.00 -11.35 3.75
C THR A 187 -18.39 -11.15 2.36
N PHE A 188 -17.80 -12.20 1.77
CA PHE A 188 -17.28 -12.15 0.40
C PHE A 188 -18.39 -11.78 -0.59
N PHE A 189 -19.50 -12.52 -0.58
CA PHE A 189 -20.64 -12.26 -1.46
C PHE A 189 -21.19 -10.85 -1.29
N TYR A 190 -21.35 -10.39 -0.04
CA TYR A 190 -21.79 -9.02 0.25
C TYR A 190 -20.83 -7.97 -0.32
N MET A 191 -19.52 -8.20 -0.23
CA MET A 191 -18.53 -7.26 -0.76
C MET A 191 -18.44 -7.25 -2.29
N THR A 192 -18.74 -8.37 -2.96
CA THR A 192 -18.64 -8.51 -4.41
C THR A 192 -19.97 -8.23 -5.13
N GLU A 193 -21.03 -7.96 -4.38
CA GLU A 193 -22.33 -7.56 -4.92
C GLU A 193 -22.31 -6.13 -5.48
N GLY A 194 -23.08 -5.90 -6.55
CA GLY A 194 -23.39 -4.60 -7.12
C GLY A 194 -22.66 -4.26 -8.43
N ASP A 195 -23.34 -3.49 -9.29
CA ASP A 195 -22.88 -3.17 -10.65
C ASP A 195 -21.66 -2.22 -10.72
N ASN A 196 -21.28 -1.67 -9.56
CA ASN A 196 -20.13 -0.78 -9.42
C ASN A 196 -18.82 -1.53 -9.15
N VAL A 197 -18.82 -2.86 -9.02
CA VAL A 197 -17.58 -3.63 -8.91
C VAL A 197 -16.85 -3.59 -10.27
N GLU A 198 -15.57 -3.25 -10.22
CA GLU A 198 -14.68 -3.18 -11.38
C GLU A 198 -13.75 -4.41 -11.44
N ALA A 199 -13.24 -4.84 -10.29
CA ALA A 199 -12.39 -6.01 -10.16
C ALA A 199 -12.41 -6.55 -8.71
N VAL A 200 -12.20 -7.85 -8.57
CA VAL A 200 -12.00 -8.53 -7.29
C VAL A 200 -10.57 -9.05 -7.25
N HIS A 201 -9.75 -8.48 -6.37
CA HIS A 201 -8.38 -8.90 -6.16
C HIS A 201 -8.32 -9.86 -4.99
N VAL A 202 -7.71 -11.02 -5.23
CA VAL A 202 -7.47 -12.08 -4.26
C VAL A 202 -5.97 -12.18 -4.06
N GLU A 203 -5.48 -12.02 -2.84
CA GLU A 203 -4.08 -12.22 -2.46
C GLU A 203 -3.97 -13.46 -1.57
N GLU A 204 -2.89 -14.22 -1.69
CA GLU A 204 -2.61 -15.31 -0.74
C GLU A 204 -2.53 -14.79 0.72
N MET A 205 -2.99 -15.58 1.69
CA MET A 205 -2.70 -15.30 3.09
C MET A 205 -1.25 -15.69 3.43
N LEU A 206 -0.39 -14.68 3.60
CA LEU A 206 1.02 -14.89 3.95
C LEU A 206 1.47 -13.92 5.06
N PRO A 207 1.83 -14.39 6.26
CA PRO A 207 1.84 -15.79 6.70
C PRO A 207 0.42 -16.35 6.88
N ASN A 208 0.22 -17.63 6.54
CA ASN A 208 -1.00 -18.35 6.92
C ASN A 208 -0.94 -18.78 8.41
N PRO A 209 -2.05 -19.25 9.02
CA PRO A 209 -2.10 -19.60 10.44
C PRO A 209 -1.05 -20.65 10.87
N ARG A 210 -0.61 -21.51 9.93
CA ARG A 210 0.43 -22.53 10.16
C ARG A 210 1.85 -21.98 10.08
N GLN A 211 2.02 -20.76 9.57
CA GLN A 211 3.30 -20.08 9.35
C GLN A 211 3.55 -18.92 10.32
N LEU A 212 2.66 -18.70 11.29
CA LEU A 212 2.80 -17.62 12.27
C LEU A 212 4.10 -17.76 13.08
N PRO A 213 4.94 -16.69 13.15
CA PRO A 213 6.29 -16.79 13.68
C PRO A 213 6.38 -16.68 15.21
N LEU A 214 5.38 -16.09 15.86
CA LEU A 214 5.35 -15.89 17.31
C LEU A 214 4.43 -16.92 17.97
N ALA A 215 4.96 -17.64 18.97
CA ALA A 215 4.18 -18.51 19.84
C ALA A 215 4.41 -18.15 21.31
N ILE A 216 3.34 -17.96 22.07
CA ILE A 216 3.35 -17.67 23.51
C ILE A 216 2.39 -18.68 24.17
N ASP A 217 2.86 -19.42 25.17
CA ASP A 217 2.09 -20.44 25.91
C ASP A 217 1.35 -21.45 25.00
N GLY A 218 1.99 -21.84 23.90
CA GLY A 218 1.42 -22.78 22.91
C GLY A 218 0.43 -22.17 21.92
N GLN A 219 0.07 -20.90 22.06
CA GLN A 219 -0.78 -20.15 21.13
C GLN A 219 0.06 -19.37 20.13
N ARG A 220 -0.37 -19.31 18.86
CA ARG A 220 0.32 -18.58 17.80
C ARG A 220 -0.34 -17.24 17.52
N TYR A 221 0.48 -16.23 17.23
CA TYR A 221 0.02 -14.86 17.04
C TYR A 221 0.48 -14.27 15.71
N VAL A 222 -0.41 -13.51 15.08
CA VAL A 222 -0.05 -12.60 13.99
C VAL A 222 0.76 -11.46 14.58
N VAL A 223 1.89 -11.16 13.95
CA VAL A 223 2.77 -10.06 14.35
C VAL A 223 3.24 -9.30 13.11
N GLU A 224 3.43 -8.01 13.29
CA GLU A 224 4.06 -7.12 12.32
C GLU A 224 5.26 -6.45 13.01
N PHE A 225 6.41 -6.46 12.34
CA PHE A 225 7.64 -5.85 12.85
C PHE A 225 7.93 -4.57 12.08
N GLN A 226 8.02 -3.45 12.79
CA GLN A 226 8.62 -2.24 12.25
C GLN A 226 10.14 -2.33 12.45
N ILE A 227 10.87 -2.44 11.34
CA ILE A 227 12.33 -2.57 11.35
C ILE A 227 12.91 -1.28 10.76
N GLU A 228 13.67 -0.55 11.57
CA GLU A 228 14.49 0.58 11.10
C GLU A 228 15.81 0.03 10.57
N MET A 229 16.09 0.28 9.29
CA MET A 229 17.37 -0.05 8.67
C MET A 229 18.12 1.23 8.38
N ASN A 230 19.23 1.42 9.06
CA ASN A 230 20.16 2.49 8.74
C ASN A 230 21.19 1.94 7.76
N ARG A 231 21.65 2.77 6.81
CA ARG A 231 22.91 2.48 6.12
C ARG A 231 23.95 2.40 7.24
N GLY A 232 24.42 1.20 7.57
CA GLY A 232 25.50 1.04 8.54
C GLY A 232 26.66 1.96 8.17
N ALA A 233 27.49 2.36 9.13
CA ALA A 233 28.74 3.02 8.80
C ALA A 233 29.43 2.14 7.75
N LEU A 234 29.55 2.66 6.53
CA LEU A 234 30.54 2.12 5.60
C LEU A 234 31.84 2.45 6.30
N ASP A 235 32.47 1.45 6.91
CA ASP A 235 33.84 1.58 7.39
C ASP A 235 34.64 2.03 6.17
N ASN A 236 35.01 3.31 6.17
CA ASN A 236 35.90 3.87 5.17
C ASN A 236 37.28 3.27 5.46
N GLU A 237 37.61 2.17 4.79
CA GLU A 237 39.00 1.75 4.56
C GLU A 237 39.66 2.65 3.50
#